data_AF-A0A9E3R6E6-F1
#
_entry.id   AF-A0A9E3R6E6-F1
#
_cell.length_a   1.000
_cell.length_b   1.000
_cell.length_c   1.000
_cell.angle_alpha   90.00
_cell.angle_beta   90.00
_cell.angle_gamma   90.00
#
_symmetry.space_group_name_H-M   'P 1'
#
loop_
_entity.id
_entity.type
_entity.pdbx_description
1 polymer ?
#
loop_
_entity_poly.entity_id
_entity_poly.type
_entity_poly.pdbx_seq_one_letter_code
_entity_poly.pdbx_strand_id
1 'polypeptide(L)'
;TGVPAVPEGDRRPSGGVGPLVGGGGPTAGIRPSFNDPRLWAAPSDEVMAPIVPMTRADSLNAILHATAEAYVDSMRRAEPSGGRAPGDWTFRRGDRTYGIDQRYIRLGNFSIPTAVLALLPMNNVQGNPTALDRARRLSSMRSEIIEQAERRQRDDDFTAAVRALRARKEKERKEKQDAEAAAQRTGGNAGTTIPPEA
;
A
#
# COMPACT_ATOMS: atom_id res chain seq x y z
N THR A 1 6.63 4.89 75.59
CA THR A 1 7.02 5.96 74.64
C THR A 1 6.21 5.74 73.37
N GLY A 2 5.27 6.64 73.08
CA GLY A 2 4.22 6.47 72.07
C GLY A 2 4.69 6.62 70.63
N VAL A 3 4.13 5.82 69.73
CA VAL A 3 4.28 5.94 68.28
C VAL A 3 3.32 7.02 67.78
N PRO A 4 3.74 7.98 66.93
CA PRO A 4 2.85 9.03 66.45
C PRO A 4 1.78 8.48 65.50
N ALA A 5 0.54 8.92 65.68
CA ALA A 5 -0.56 8.62 64.77
C ALA A 5 -0.33 9.32 63.43
N VAL A 6 -0.50 8.57 62.33
CA VAL A 6 -0.48 9.08 60.96
C VAL A 6 -1.73 9.93 60.73
N PRO A 7 -1.64 11.14 60.14
CA PRO A 7 -2.82 11.96 59.91
C PRO A 7 -3.77 11.27 58.92
N GLU A 8 -5.01 11.11 59.34
CA GLU A 8 -6.09 10.56 58.53
C GLU A 8 -6.49 11.61 57.48
N GLY A 9 -5.86 11.54 56.31
CA GLY A 9 -6.20 12.39 55.18
C GLY A 9 -7.59 12.06 54.64
N ASP A 10 -8.45 13.09 54.51
CA ASP A 10 -9.78 13.05 53.90
C ASP A 10 -9.82 12.20 52.62
N ARG A 11 -10.32 10.97 52.72
CA ARG A 11 -10.57 10.11 51.56
C ARG A 11 -11.91 10.47 50.96
N ARG A 12 -11.94 11.50 50.11
CA ARG A 12 -13.12 11.78 49.28
C ARG A 12 -13.40 10.56 48.38
N PRO A 13 -14.63 10.01 48.35
CA PRO A 13 -14.93 8.84 47.54
C PRO A 13 -14.82 9.19 46.05
N SER A 14 -13.81 8.64 45.37
CA SER A 14 -13.63 8.81 43.94
C SER A 14 -14.57 7.87 43.17
N GLY A 15 -15.74 8.38 42.81
CA GLY A 15 -16.41 8.20 41.51
C GLY A 15 -16.45 6.81 40.85
N GLY A 16 -16.58 5.72 41.60
CA GLY A 16 -16.89 4.39 41.07
C GLY A 16 -18.32 3.98 41.44
N VAL A 17 -19.07 3.45 40.48
CA VAL A 17 -20.48 3.00 40.66
C VAL A 17 -20.58 1.49 40.90
N GLY A 18 -19.43 0.78 40.90
CA GLY A 18 -19.36 -0.66 41.09
C GLY A 18 -19.03 -1.05 42.55
N PRO A 19 -19.41 -2.27 42.99
CA PRO A 19 -18.99 -2.78 44.29
C PRO A 19 -17.46 -2.88 44.36
N LEU A 20 -16.90 -2.65 45.55
CA LEU A 20 -15.47 -2.78 45.81
C LEU A 20 -15.06 -4.25 45.71
N VAL A 21 -14.36 -4.63 44.63
CA VAL A 21 -13.84 -5.99 44.43
C VAL A 21 -12.31 -5.94 44.52
N GLY A 22 -11.74 -6.61 45.54
CA GLY A 22 -10.29 -6.72 45.75
C GLY A 22 -9.81 -6.08 47.06
N GLY A 23 -8.95 -6.80 47.80
CA GLY A 23 -8.57 -6.47 49.17
C GLY A 23 -7.38 -5.51 49.33
N GLY A 24 -7.42 -4.30 48.76
CA GLY A 24 -6.24 -3.42 48.93
C GLY A 24 -6.26 -1.99 48.43
N GLY A 25 -7.40 -1.29 48.34
CA GLY A 25 -7.39 0.14 48.03
C GLY A 25 -8.74 0.84 48.21
N PRO A 26 -8.77 2.16 48.50
CA PRO A 26 -10.01 2.93 48.71
C PRO A 26 -10.80 3.22 47.41
N THR A 27 -10.31 2.77 46.25
CA THR A 27 -10.94 2.96 44.94
C THR A 27 -11.91 1.83 44.63
N ALA A 28 -13.21 2.16 44.54
CA ALA A 28 -14.22 1.25 44.00
C ALA A 28 -13.87 0.84 42.56
N GLY A 29 -14.06 -0.44 42.21
CA GLY A 29 -13.75 -0.96 40.88
C GLY A 29 -14.62 -0.29 39.80
N ILE A 30 -14.03 -0.03 38.63
CA ILE A 30 -14.76 0.52 37.48
C ILE A 30 -15.52 -0.63 36.82
N ARG A 31 -16.86 -0.57 36.83
CA ARG A 31 -17.70 -1.46 36.03
C ARG A 31 -18.07 -0.73 34.74
N PRO A 32 -17.63 -1.18 33.56
CA PRO A 32 -17.97 -0.52 32.30
C PRO A 32 -19.50 -0.56 32.13
N SER A 33 -20.09 0.61 31.91
CA SER A 33 -21.50 0.74 31.55
C SER A 33 -21.60 1.35 30.16
N PHE A 34 -22.67 1.04 29.42
CA PHE A 34 -22.88 1.57 28.07
C PHE A 34 -23.02 3.09 28.02
N ASN A 35 -23.26 3.75 29.16
CA ASN A 35 -23.39 5.19 29.28
C ASN A 35 -22.20 5.83 30.01
N ASP A 36 -21.07 5.13 30.17
CA ASP A 36 -19.87 5.71 30.77
C ASP A 36 -19.14 6.60 29.76
N PRO A 37 -19.10 7.93 29.96
CA PRO A 37 -18.45 8.87 29.03
C PRO A 37 -16.93 8.72 28.99
N ARG A 38 -16.33 7.97 29.92
CA ARG A 38 -14.89 7.65 29.88
C ARG A 38 -14.57 6.56 28.87
N LEU A 39 -15.56 5.72 28.54
CA LEU A 39 -15.42 4.59 27.61
C LEU A 39 -16.09 4.88 26.27
N TRP A 40 -17.19 5.62 26.30
CA TRP A 40 -17.98 5.95 25.12
C TRP A 40 -17.89 7.45 24.87
N ALA A 41 -17.33 7.84 23.73
CA ALA A 41 -17.40 9.22 23.29
C ALA A 41 -18.87 9.60 23.08
N ALA A 42 -19.31 10.70 23.68
CA ALA A 42 -20.60 11.29 23.34
C ALA A 42 -20.57 11.65 21.85
N PRO A 43 -21.66 11.42 21.10
CA PRO A 43 -21.73 11.86 19.71
C PRO A 43 -21.49 13.37 19.70
N SER A 44 -20.33 13.80 19.16
CA SER A 44 -20.02 15.21 18.99
C SER A 44 -20.80 15.75 17.80
N ASP A 45 -21.15 17.04 17.85
CA ASP A 45 -21.84 17.78 16.78
C ASP A 45 -20.90 18.07 15.58
N GLU A 46 -19.82 17.30 15.46
CA GLU A 46 -18.85 17.42 14.38
C GLU A 46 -19.50 16.90 13.10
N VAL A 47 -19.81 17.83 12.20
CA VAL A 47 -20.22 17.54 10.82
C VAL A 47 -19.09 16.76 10.16
N MET A 48 -19.21 15.43 10.17
CA MET A 48 -18.37 14.54 9.37
C MET A 48 -18.46 15.01 7.92
N ALA A 49 -17.34 15.46 7.37
CA ALA A 49 -17.25 15.75 5.95
C ALA A 49 -17.73 14.51 5.18
N PRO A 50 -18.53 14.66 4.12
CA PRO A 50 -19.03 13.52 3.37
C PRO A 50 -17.83 12.69 2.89
N ILE A 51 -17.84 11.39 3.22
CA ILE A 51 -16.87 10.43 2.71
C ILE A 51 -17.10 10.36 1.20
N VAL A 52 -16.35 11.16 0.45
CA VAL A 52 -16.40 11.13 -1.02
C VAL A 52 -15.78 9.79 -1.43
N PRO A 53 -16.49 8.95 -2.21
CA PRO A 53 -15.91 7.73 -2.72
C PRO A 53 -14.72 8.10 -3.61
N MET A 54 -13.54 7.65 -3.20
CA MET A 54 -12.28 7.91 -3.87
C MET A 54 -12.38 7.47 -5.34
N THR A 55 -11.99 8.34 -6.27
CA THR A 55 -11.87 7.91 -7.67
C THR A 55 -10.72 6.91 -7.80
N ARG A 56 -10.67 6.15 -8.89
CA ARG A 56 -9.57 5.19 -9.15
C ARG A 56 -8.20 5.87 -9.19
N ALA A 57 -8.13 7.13 -9.65
CA ALA A 57 -6.90 7.90 -9.65
C ALA A 57 -6.49 8.29 -8.22
N ASP A 58 -7.45 8.71 -7.40
CA ASP A 58 -7.21 9.09 -6.02
C ASP A 58 -6.75 7.90 -5.17
N SER A 59 -7.35 6.73 -5.37
CA SER A 59 -6.94 5.51 -4.67
C SER A 59 -5.53 5.05 -5.06
N LEU A 60 -5.17 5.14 -6.35
CA LEU A 60 -3.81 4.88 -6.80
C LEU A 60 -2.81 5.87 -6.19
N ASN A 61 -3.13 7.17 -6.20
CA ASN A 61 -2.28 8.18 -5.59
C ASN A 61 -2.09 7.95 -4.09
N ALA A 62 -3.14 7.57 -3.35
CA ALA A 62 -3.03 7.27 -1.93
C ALA A 62 -2.19 6.02 -1.65
N ILE A 63 -2.32 4.96 -2.47
CA ILE A 63 -1.46 3.77 -2.36
C ILE A 63 -0.01 4.16 -2.63
N LEU A 64 0.27 4.92 -3.70
CA LEU A 64 1.61 5.38 -4.02
C LEU A 64 2.20 6.23 -2.89
N HIS A 65 1.42 7.16 -2.33
CA HIS A 65 1.84 7.99 -1.20
C HIS A 65 2.18 7.14 0.02
N ALA A 66 1.31 6.21 0.41
CA ALA A 66 1.54 5.32 1.54
C ALA A 66 2.78 4.43 1.35
N THR A 67 3.00 3.92 0.14
CA THR A 67 4.21 3.13 -0.16
C THR A 67 5.49 3.96 -0.12
N ALA A 68 5.44 5.20 -0.61
CA ALA A 68 6.58 6.13 -0.56
C ALA A 68 6.92 6.52 0.88
N GLU A 69 5.92 6.81 1.72
CA GLU A 69 6.11 7.12 3.14
C GLU A 69 6.71 5.93 3.90
N ALA A 70 6.19 4.71 3.67
CA ALA A 70 6.75 3.50 4.27
C ALA A 70 8.21 3.26 3.84
N TYR A 71 8.55 3.54 2.59
CA TYR A 71 9.92 3.46 2.10
C TYR A 71 10.82 4.51 2.77
N VAL A 72 10.39 5.77 2.84
CA VAL A 72 11.14 6.86 3.50
C VAL A 72 11.34 6.56 4.99
N ASP A 73 10.32 6.04 5.67
CA ASP A 73 10.43 5.62 7.06
C ASP A 73 11.43 4.46 7.23
N SER A 74 11.41 3.48 6.31
CA SER A 74 12.41 2.40 6.31
C SER A 74 13.83 2.92 6.09
N MET A 75 14.01 3.89 5.20
CA MET A 75 15.32 4.53 4.95
C MET A 75 15.80 5.33 6.15
N ARG A 76 14.90 6.05 6.83
CA ARG A 76 15.23 6.79 8.06
C ARG A 76 15.57 5.88 9.22
N ARG A 77 14.94 4.70 9.32
CA ARG A 77 15.31 3.67 10.31
C ARG A 77 16.58 2.92 9.95
N ALA A 78 16.85 2.76 8.65
CA ALA A 78 18.06 2.11 8.14
C ALA A 78 19.28 3.05 8.13
N GLU A 79 19.08 4.36 8.06
CA GLU A 79 20.09 5.35 8.44
C GLU A 79 20.32 5.22 9.94
N PRO A 80 21.48 4.70 10.37
CA PRO A 80 21.77 4.65 11.79
C PRO A 80 21.96 6.11 12.21
N SER A 81 21.29 6.54 13.28
CA SER A 81 21.32 7.88 13.87
C SER A 81 22.69 8.27 14.46
N GLY A 82 23.74 8.15 13.64
CA GLY A 82 25.16 8.21 13.98
C GLY A 82 26.03 7.17 13.25
N GLY A 83 25.48 6.38 12.32
CA GLY A 83 26.24 5.38 11.56
C GLY A 83 26.77 5.91 10.24
N ARG A 84 27.89 5.33 9.81
CA ARG A 84 28.64 5.75 8.63
C ARG A 84 27.74 5.81 7.40
N ALA A 85 27.98 6.80 6.53
CA ALA A 85 27.24 6.96 5.28
C ALA A 85 27.23 5.63 4.50
N PRO A 86 26.13 5.27 3.82
CA PRO A 86 26.08 4.06 3.02
C PRO A 86 27.26 4.00 2.03
N GLY A 87 28.14 3.01 2.20
CA GLY A 87 29.36 2.86 1.39
C GLY A 87 30.61 3.59 1.91
N ASP A 88 30.56 4.19 3.10
CA ASP A 88 31.73 4.69 3.81
C ASP A 88 32.19 3.70 4.88
N TRP A 89 33.26 2.98 4.58
CA TRP A 89 33.93 2.05 5.48
C TRP A 89 35.22 2.64 6.06
N THR A 90 35.38 3.96 6.01
CA THR A 90 36.59 4.61 6.53
C THR A 90 36.61 4.66 8.05
N PHE A 91 37.78 4.44 8.64
CA PHE A 91 38.05 4.53 10.07
C PHE A 91 39.34 5.31 10.30
N ARG A 92 39.44 5.97 11.45
CA ARG A 92 40.65 6.69 11.87
C ARG A 92 41.49 5.84 12.80
N ARG A 93 42.81 5.91 12.61
CA ARG A 93 43.82 5.34 13.53
C ARG A 93 44.91 6.40 13.72
N GLY A 94 44.88 7.08 14.87
CA GLY A 94 45.67 8.30 15.08
C GLY A 94 45.25 9.40 14.11
N ASP A 95 46.22 10.12 13.53
CA ASP A 95 45.99 11.21 12.57
C ASP A 95 45.76 10.72 11.12
N ARG A 96 45.57 9.42 10.92
CA ARG A 96 45.48 8.78 9.61
C ARG A 96 44.14 8.10 9.40
N THR A 97 43.61 8.23 8.18
CA THR A 97 42.32 7.64 7.79
C THR A 97 42.56 6.44 6.88
N TYR A 98 41.93 5.32 7.20
CA TYR A 98 42.03 4.06 6.47
C TYR A 98 40.64 3.60 6.04
N GLY A 99 40.53 2.92 4.90
CA GLY A 99 39.29 2.28 4.45
C GLY A 99 38.82 2.79 3.11
N ILE A 100 37.56 2.51 2.79
CA ILE A 100 36.98 2.74 1.47
C ILE A 100 35.81 3.69 1.62
N ASP A 101 35.80 4.78 0.87
CA ASP A 101 34.61 5.61 0.66
C ASP A 101 34.18 5.56 -0.82
N GLN A 102 33.06 6.19 -1.15
CA GLN A 102 32.50 6.18 -2.50
C GLN A 102 33.45 6.74 -3.57
N ARG A 103 34.43 7.57 -3.19
CA ARG A 103 35.32 8.30 -4.11
C ARG A 103 36.77 7.83 -4.05
N TYR A 104 37.23 7.37 -2.89
CA TYR A 104 38.62 7.05 -2.62
C TYR A 104 38.79 5.81 -1.75
N ILE A 105 39.87 5.07 -2.02
CA ILE A 105 40.48 4.17 -1.05
C ILE A 105 41.54 4.95 -0.27
N ARG A 106 41.33 5.08 1.04
CA ARG A 106 42.20 5.82 1.97
C ARG A 106 43.21 4.86 2.59
N LEU A 107 44.48 5.16 2.40
CA LEU A 107 45.64 4.42 2.91
C LEU A 107 46.49 5.35 3.79
N GLY A 108 45.88 5.89 4.85
CA GLY A 108 46.51 6.84 5.76
C GLY A 108 46.80 8.18 5.09
N ASN A 109 48.01 8.35 4.57
CA ASN A 109 48.47 9.59 3.94
C ASN A 109 48.16 9.65 2.43
N PHE A 110 47.82 8.51 1.82
CA PHE A 110 47.55 8.42 0.39
C PHE A 110 46.08 8.11 0.14
N SER A 111 45.49 8.76 -0.86
CA SER A 111 44.12 8.50 -1.32
C SER A 111 44.14 8.11 -2.78
N ILE A 112 43.72 6.89 -3.08
CA ILE A 112 43.61 6.38 -4.45
C ILE A 112 42.17 6.62 -4.91
N PRO A 113 41.92 7.36 -6.01
CA PRO A 113 40.58 7.50 -6.55
C PRO A 113 40.06 6.13 -6.98
N THR A 114 38.88 5.75 -6.51
CA THR A 114 38.28 4.43 -6.79
C THR A 114 38.11 4.20 -8.30
N ALA A 115 37.90 5.27 -9.08
CA ALA A 115 37.81 5.22 -10.54
C ALA A 115 39.12 4.78 -11.24
N VAL A 116 40.28 5.04 -10.64
CA VAL A 116 41.58 4.63 -11.22
C VAL A 116 41.76 3.12 -11.12
N LEU A 117 41.21 2.48 -10.09
CA LEU A 117 41.19 1.01 -9.98
C LEU A 117 40.31 0.37 -11.05
N ALA A 118 39.22 1.02 -11.47
CA ALA A 118 38.39 0.53 -12.56
C ALA A 118 39.12 0.52 -13.92
N LEU A 119 40.16 1.35 -14.09
CA LEU A 119 40.94 1.45 -15.32
C LEU A 119 42.14 0.49 -15.35
N LEU A 120 42.47 -0.14 -14.22
CA LEU A 120 43.57 -1.11 -14.16
C LEU A 120 43.16 -2.42 -14.86
N PRO A 121 43.97 -2.95 -15.79
CA PRO A 121 43.65 -4.16 -16.54
C PRO A 121 43.52 -5.43 -15.69
N MET A 122 43.86 -5.38 -14.39
CA MET A 122 43.62 -6.46 -13.43
C MET A 122 42.22 -6.42 -12.76
N ASN A 123 41.44 -5.34 -12.92
CA ASN A 123 40.16 -5.17 -12.22
C ASN A 123 38.96 -5.84 -12.91
N ASN A 124 39.15 -6.38 -14.12
CA ASN A 124 38.15 -7.21 -14.81
C ASN A 124 37.85 -8.53 -14.07
N VAL A 125 38.64 -8.89 -13.05
CA VAL A 125 38.47 -10.11 -12.24
C VAL A 125 37.83 -9.81 -10.87
N GLN A 126 37.73 -8.54 -10.45
CA GLN A 126 37.33 -8.15 -9.09
C GLN A 126 36.24 -7.08 -9.02
N GLY A 127 35.29 -7.08 -9.97
CA GLY A 127 34.01 -6.41 -9.74
C GLY A 127 33.31 -7.08 -8.57
N ASN A 128 32.95 -6.34 -7.52
CA ASN A 128 32.27 -6.87 -6.33
C ASN A 128 31.16 -7.87 -6.75
N PRO A 129 31.29 -9.18 -6.46
CA PRO A 129 30.39 -10.21 -6.99
C PRO A 129 28.94 -9.93 -6.60
N THR A 130 28.72 -9.33 -5.43
CA THR A 130 27.36 -8.94 -4.99
C THR A 130 26.75 -7.83 -5.84
N ALA A 131 27.56 -6.90 -6.38
CA ALA A 131 27.07 -5.86 -7.28
C ALA A 131 26.71 -6.44 -8.66
N LEU A 132 27.54 -7.37 -9.16
CA LEU A 132 27.28 -8.07 -10.42
C LEU A 132 26.03 -8.98 -10.31
N ASP A 133 25.89 -9.71 -9.21
CA ASP A 133 24.72 -10.56 -8.95
C ASP A 133 23.45 -9.72 -8.79
N ARG A 134 23.53 -8.56 -8.12
CA ARG A 134 22.41 -7.62 -8.02
C ARG A 134 22.01 -7.09 -9.40
N ALA A 135 22.98 -6.70 -10.24
CA ALA A 135 22.71 -6.23 -11.59
C ALA A 135 22.06 -7.33 -12.46
N ARG A 136 22.54 -8.58 -12.36
CA ARG A 136 21.94 -9.74 -13.03
C ARG A 136 20.49 -9.98 -12.59
N ARG A 137 20.21 -9.95 -11.28
CA ARG A 137 18.85 -10.09 -10.72
C ARG A 137 17.91 -8.96 -11.18
N LEU A 138 18.40 -7.72 -11.20
CA LEU A 138 17.62 -6.58 -11.70
C LEU A 138 17.30 -6.71 -13.19
N SER A 139 18.28 -7.17 -13.97
CA SER A 139 18.10 -7.43 -15.40
C SER A 139 17.08 -8.55 -15.64
N SER A 140 17.12 -9.64 -14.87
CA SER A 140 16.18 -10.75 -15.02
C SER A 140 14.75 -10.37 -14.61
N MET A 141 14.59 -9.62 -13.52
CA MET A 141 13.28 -9.09 -13.13
C MET A 141 12.72 -8.15 -14.19
N ARG A 142 13.56 -7.30 -14.78
CA ARG A 142 13.13 -6.39 -15.85
C ARG A 142 12.64 -7.15 -17.08
N SER A 143 13.36 -8.19 -17.51
CA SER A 143 12.91 -8.99 -18.66
C SER A 143 11.58 -9.68 -18.39
N GLU A 144 11.37 -10.20 -17.17
CA GLU A 144 10.12 -10.83 -16.78
C GLU A 144 8.94 -9.84 -16.75
N ILE A 145 9.15 -8.63 -16.20
CA ILE A 145 8.13 -7.57 -16.19
C ILE A 145 7.70 -7.22 -17.63
N ILE A 146 8.66 -7.09 -18.54
CA ILE A 146 8.38 -6.77 -19.94
C ILE A 146 7.58 -7.91 -20.59
N GLU A 147 8.00 -9.16 -20.41
CA GLU A 147 7.29 -10.32 -20.97
C GLU A 147 5.86 -10.43 -20.42
N GLN A 148 5.67 -10.23 -19.11
CA GLN A 148 4.35 -10.26 -18.49
C GLN A 148 3.47 -9.08 -18.94
N ALA A 149 4.06 -7.90 -19.16
CA ALA A 149 3.34 -6.76 -19.70
C ALA A 149 2.86 -7.03 -21.13
N GLU A 150 3.71 -7.61 -21.99
CA GLU A 150 3.33 -8.00 -23.35
C GLU A 150 2.20 -9.05 -23.36
N ARG A 151 2.25 -10.04 -22.46
CA ARG A 151 1.17 -11.04 -22.34
C ARG A 151 -0.16 -10.40 -21.95
N ARG A 152 -0.16 -9.51 -20.95
CA ARG A 152 -1.37 -8.79 -20.54
C ARG A 152 -1.97 -7.94 -21.66
N GLN A 153 -1.12 -7.24 -22.43
CA GLN A 153 -1.60 -6.47 -23.58
C GLN A 153 -2.32 -7.35 -24.62
N ARG A 154 -1.78 -8.54 -24.92
CA ARG A 154 -2.41 -9.48 -25.86
C ARG A 154 -3.75 -10.01 -25.34
N ASP A 155 -3.85 -10.27 -24.03
CA ASP A 155 -5.10 -10.72 -23.40
C ASP A 155 -6.17 -9.60 -23.44
N ASP A 156 -5.78 -8.37 -23.17
CA ASP A 156 -6.67 -7.19 -23.26
C ASP A 156 -7.19 -7.01 -24.70
N ASP A 157 -6.32 -7.14 -25.71
CA ASP A 157 -6.71 -7.08 -27.12
C ASP A 157 -7.67 -8.21 -27.50
N PHE A 158 -7.40 -9.43 -27.04
CA PHE A 158 -8.27 -10.59 -27.30
C PHE A 158 -9.66 -10.39 -26.69
N THR A 159 -9.73 -9.96 -25.43
CA THR A 159 -11.02 -9.73 -24.75
C THR A 159 -11.81 -8.59 -25.40
N ALA A 160 -11.14 -7.54 -25.87
CA ALA A 160 -11.76 -6.47 -26.65
C ALA A 160 -12.33 -6.98 -27.99
N ALA A 161 -11.57 -7.81 -28.72
CA ALA A 161 -12.02 -8.43 -29.97
C ALA A 161 -13.24 -9.35 -29.76
N VAL A 162 -13.22 -10.19 -28.71
CA VAL A 162 -14.36 -11.06 -28.36
C VAL A 162 -15.60 -10.24 -28.02
N ARG A 163 -15.45 -9.14 -27.28
CA ARG A 163 -16.56 -8.23 -26.96
C ARG A 163 -17.16 -7.61 -28.21
N ALA A 164 -16.32 -7.13 -29.13
CA ALA A 164 -16.77 -6.57 -30.41
C ALA A 164 -17.52 -7.61 -31.25
N LEU A 165 -17.03 -8.86 -31.30
CA LEU A 165 -17.68 -9.96 -32.02
C LEU A 165 -19.05 -10.29 -31.41
N ARG A 166 -19.15 -10.34 -30.07
CA ARG A 166 -20.42 -10.59 -29.37
C ARG A 166 -21.42 -9.48 -29.65
N ALA A 167 -21.00 -8.22 -29.58
CA ALA A 167 -21.86 -7.07 -29.89
C ALA A 167 -22.38 -7.11 -31.34
N ARG A 168 -21.52 -7.48 -32.30
CA ARG A 168 -21.93 -7.64 -33.71
C ARG A 168 -22.94 -8.77 -33.88
N LYS A 169 -22.69 -9.93 -33.27
CA LYS A 169 -23.60 -11.10 -33.33
C LYS A 169 -24.96 -10.81 -32.68
N GLU A 170 -24.98 -10.08 -31.58
CA GLU A 170 -26.23 -9.66 -30.94
C GLU A 170 -27.02 -8.70 -31.82
N LYS A 171 -26.34 -7.78 -32.52
CA LYS A 171 -26.97 -6.88 -33.49
C LYS A 171 -27.59 -7.66 -34.66
N GLU A 172 -26.82 -8.58 -35.28
CA GLU A 172 -27.31 -9.45 -36.36
C GLU A 172 -28.52 -10.30 -35.90
N ARG A 173 -28.52 -10.79 -34.65
CA ARG A 173 -29.63 -11.58 -34.11
C ARG A 173 -30.88 -10.71 -33.89
N LYS A 174 -30.74 -9.48 -33.38
CA LYS A 174 -31.86 -8.55 -33.21
C LYS A 174 -32.49 -8.19 -34.56
N GLU A 175 -31.69 -7.84 -35.55
CA GLU A 175 -32.17 -7.52 -36.89
C GLU A 175 -32.96 -8.68 -37.53
N LYS A 176 -32.51 -9.93 -37.32
CA LYS A 176 -33.25 -11.11 -37.77
C LYS A 176 -34.58 -11.30 -37.02
N GLN A 177 -34.58 -11.13 -35.70
CA GLN A 177 -35.80 -11.22 -34.89
C GLN A 177 -36.80 -10.13 -35.27
N ASP A 178 -36.33 -8.91 -35.52
CA ASP A 178 -37.16 -7.80 -35.96
C ASP A 178 -37.75 -8.06 -37.36
N ALA A 179 -36.95 -8.63 -38.28
CA ALA A 179 -37.41 -9.03 -39.61
C ALA A 179 -38.44 -10.17 -39.56
N GLU A 180 -38.23 -11.19 -38.73
CA GLU A 180 -39.18 -12.29 -38.51
C GLU A 180 -40.49 -11.79 -37.87
N ALA A 181 -40.40 -10.90 -36.88
CA ALA A 181 -41.57 -10.28 -36.25
C ALA A 181 -42.35 -9.39 -37.24
N ALA A 182 -41.66 -8.66 -38.12
CA ALA A 182 -42.30 -7.87 -39.17
C ALA A 182 -43.00 -8.75 -40.23
N ALA A 183 -42.41 -9.90 -40.58
CA ALA A 183 -43.03 -10.86 -41.49
C ALA A 183 -44.30 -11.47 -40.89
N GLN A 184 -44.30 -11.84 -39.60
CA GLN A 184 -45.48 -12.38 -38.91
C GLN A 184 -46.61 -11.35 -38.79
N ARG A 185 -46.28 -10.06 -38.54
CA ARG A 185 -47.28 -8.98 -38.52
C ARG A 185 -47.98 -8.76 -39.85
N THR A 186 -47.27 -8.95 -40.96
CA THR A 186 -47.84 -8.78 -42.31
C THR A 186 -48.75 -9.97 -42.69
N GLY A 187 -48.40 -11.19 -42.28
CA GLY A 187 -49.21 -12.39 -42.53
C GLY A 187 -50.50 -12.47 -41.70
N GLY A 188 -50.52 -11.87 -40.49
CA GLY A 188 -51.68 -11.89 -39.60
C GLY A 188 -52.87 -10.99 -40.02
N ASN A 189 -52.68 -10.08 -40.98
CA ASN A 189 -53.71 -9.10 -41.37
C ASN A 189 -54.50 -9.48 -42.65
N ALA A 190 -54.25 -10.65 -43.23
CA ALA A 190 -54.86 -11.10 -44.49
C ALA A 190 -56.09 -12.02 -44.31
N GLY A 191 -56.57 -12.24 -43.08
CA GLY A 191 -57.51 -13.32 -42.76
C GLY A 191 -58.71 -12.93 -41.90
N THR A 192 -59.41 -11.83 -42.17
CA THR A 192 -60.80 -11.63 -41.68
C THR A 192 -61.53 -10.61 -42.57
N THR A 193 -62.07 -11.05 -43.71
CA THR A 193 -63.18 -10.35 -44.38
C THR A 193 -64.33 -11.35 -44.51
N ILE A 194 -65.28 -11.23 -43.58
CA ILE A 194 -66.55 -11.96 -43.61
C ILE A 194 -67.51 -11.11 -44.46
N PRO A 195 -68.08 -11.63 -45.56
CA PRO A 195 -69.06 -10.87 -46.35
C PRO A 195 -70.37 -10.73 -45.57
N PRO A 196 -71.07 -9.59 -45.66
CA PRO A 196 -72.36 -9.39 -45.00
C PRO A 196 -73.46 -10.20 -45.71
N GLU A 197 -74.16 -11.06 -44.95
CA GLU A 197 -75.33 -11.82 -45.40
C GLU A 197 -76.49 -10.88 -45.79
N ALA A 198 -77.21 -11.24 -46.85
CA ALA A 198 -78.43 -10.62 -47.38
C ALA A 198 -79.58 -11.63 -47.36
#